data_AF-A0A433IP93-F1
#
_entry.id   AF-A0A433IP93-F1
#
_cell.length_a   1.000
_cell.length_b   1.000
_cell.length_c   1.000
_cell.angle_alpha   90.00
_cell.angle_beta   90.00
_cell.angle_gamma   90.00
#
_symmetry.space_group_name_H-M   'P 1'
#
loop_
_entity.id
_entity.type
_entity.pdbx_description
1 polymer ?
#
loop_
_entity_poly.entity_id
_entity_poly.type
_entity_poly.pdbx_seq_one_letter_code
_entity_poly.pdbx_strand_id
1 'polypeptide(L)'
;MAADPTPEAPQRLLVLDGHSMAFRAFYALPAENFATDTGQNTNAVYGFTAMLLTMIRQQRPTHVAVAFDLSGPTFRSEEYGEYKAGRSETPAEFAGQIELTVKVMEALGIPTLTLEGYEADDIVATLSARAEEAGWEAVVVSGDRDAFQLISERTTVLYPKKGVSDIPPMDADAVMAKYGVAPAQYPELAALVGEAADNLPGVPGVGPGFAAKWLKQYGDLDGVLAHAHEITGKKGEALREHLEDVRRNRRLNALVRDLDLPIGLEAMRLEMPEREPVEELFDALQFNRIRERVFEVFGERVGEDAPPPEVEAAPEFTEATTAEDVRSFLAAEAGNLLGVHVDVEGPALLPRRKVPVPGTFGTPVGVALVGEHAGLHVTLDGDAPDPALVAAVREALGEG
;
A
#
# COMPACT_ATOMS: atom_id res chain seq x y z
N MET A 1 11.56 -35.87 -24.98
CA MET A 1 11.32 -34.45 -25.26
C MET A 1 11.02 -33.82 -23.92
N ALA A 2 11.94 -33.03 -23.39
CA ALA A 2 11.65 -32.23 -22.21
C ALA A 2 10.50 -31.28 -22.59
N ALA A 3 9.49 -31.20 -21.74
CA ALA A 3 8.43 -30.22 -21.92
C ALA A 3 9.07 -28.82 -21.95
N ASP A 4 8.73 -28.03 -22.96
CA ASP A 4 9.05 -26.61 -22.97
C ASP A 4 8.54 -26.00 -21.65
N PRO A 5 9.34 -25.16 -20.97
CA PRO A 5 8.84 -24.43 -19.81
C PRO A 5 7.66 -23.58 -20.25
N THR A 6 6.53 -23.73 -19.56
CA THR A 6 5.38 -22.83 -19.67
C THR A 6 5.87 -21.39 -19.57
N PRO A 7 5.43 -20.45 -20.44
CA PRO A 7 5.83 -19.06 -20.31
C PRO A 7 5.47 -18.57 -18.90
N GLU A 8 6.46 -18.11 -18.15
CA GLU A 8 6.25 -17.46 -16.87
C GLU A 8 5.25 -16.32 -17.06
N ALA A 9 4.29 -16.18 -16.14
CA ALA A 9 3.31 -15.11 -16.23
C ALA A 9 4.03 -13.75 -16.28
N PRO A 10 3.58 -12.79 -17.10
CA PRO A 10 4.25 -11.51 -17.23
C PRO A 10 4.29 -10.80 -15.87
N GLN A 11 5.50 -10.44 -15.44
CA GLN A 11 5.74 -9.74 -14.19
C GLN A 11 5.24 -8.30 -14.30
N ARG A 12 4.57 -7.82 -13.25
CA ARG A 12 3.98 -6.48 -13.17
C ARG A 12 4.31 -5.82 -11.84
N LEU A 13 5.03 -4.71 -11.91
CA LEU A 13 5.35 -3.83 -10.78
C LEU A 13 4.27 -2.76 -10.61
N LEU A 14 3.67 -2.67 -9.44
CA LEU A 14 2.88 -1.52 -9.00
C LEU A 14 3.76 -0.65 -8.08
N VAL A 15 4.06 0.57 -8.51
CA VAL A 15 4.91 1.49 -7.75
C VAL A 15 4.14 2.77 -7.43
N LEU A 16 4.08 3.12 -6.14
CA LEU A 16 3.29 4.25 -5.66
C LEU A 16 4.21 5.39 -5.23
N ASP A 17 3.85 6.60 -5.66
CA ASP A 17 4.29 7.85 -5.03
C ASP A 17 3.52 8.02 -3.71
N GLY A 18 4.19 7.67 -2.62
CA GLY A 18 3.62 7.57 -1.28
C GLY A 18 3.13 8.91 -0.75
N HIS A 19 3.92 9.97 -0.92
CA HIS A 19 3.55 11.31 -0.46
C HIS A 19 2.35 11.85 -1.23
N SER A 20 2.37 11.76 -2.56
CA SER A 20 1.26 12.23 -3.39
C SER A 20 -0.04 11.49 -3.08
N MET A 21 0.03 10.17 -2.86
CA MET A 21 -1.15 9.38 -2.49
C MET A 21 -1.62 9.67 -1.07
N ALA A 22 -0.73 9.84 -0.10
CA ALA A 22 -1.11 10.16 1.28
C ALA A 22 -1.83 11.51 1.38
N PHE A 23 -1.33 12.57 0.70
CA PHE A 23 -2.02 13.86 0.65
C PHE A 23 -3.40 13.75 0.01
N ARG A 24 -3.53 12.95 -1.04
CA ARG A 24 -4.83 12.74 -1.70
C ARG A 24 -5.82 12.00 -0.80
N ALA A 25 -5.36 10.98 -0.09
CA ALA A 25 -6.16 10.29 0.92
C ALA A 25 -6.63 11.26 2.02
N PHE A 26 -5.72 12.11 2.52
CA PHE A 26 -6.00 13.09 3.55
C PHE A 26 -7.11 14.07 3.14
N TYR A 27 -7.03 14.67 1.95
CA TYR A 27 -8.05 15.62 1.49
C TYR A 27 -9.35 14.96 1.00
N ALA A 28 -9.32 13.66 0.68
CA ALA A 28 -10.50 12.93 0.25
C ALA A 28 -11.39 12.48 1.42
N LEU A 29 -10.84 12.35 2.63
CA LEU A 29 -11.53 11.83 3.80
C LEU A 29 -11.50 12.84 4.96
N PRO A 30 -12.64 13.13 5.60
CA PRO A 30 -12.71 14.12 6.69
C PRO A 30 -11.95 13.61 7.93
N ALA A 31 -10.90 14.32 8.36
CA ALA A 31 -10.04 13.93 9.48
C ALA A 31 -10.82 13.68 10.79
N GLU A 32 -11.81 14.52 11.07
CA GLU A 32 -12.68 14.44 12.25
C GLU A 32 -13.44 13.10 12.41
N ASN A 33 -13.64 12.35 11.33
CA ASN A 33 -14.29 11.04 11.36
C ASN A 33 -13.30 9.87 11.50
N PHE A 34 -12.00 10.16 11.44
CA PHE A 34 -10.93 9.17 11.46
C PHE A 34 -9.85 9.64 12.44
N ALA A 35 -10.18 9.55 13.73
CA ALA A 35 -9.23 9.72 14.80
C ALA A 35 -9.35 8.55 15.77
N THR A 36 -8.22 8.09 16.28
CA THR A 36 -8.20 7.07 17.35
C THR A 36 -8.69 7.65 18.66
N ASP A 37 -8.99 6.78 19.63
CA ASP A 37 -9.33 7.19 21.01
C ASP A 37 -8.23 8.03 21.68
N THR A 38 -6.98 7.93 21.19
CA THR A 38 -5.85 8.74 21.67
C THR A 38 -5.76 10.13 21.04
N GLY A 39 -6.62 10.43 20.05
CA GLY A 39 -6.65 11.71 19.32
C GLY A 39 -5.76 11.73 18.06
N GLN A 40 -5.05 10.65 17.74
CA GLN A 40 -4.28 10.57 16.49
C GLN A 40 -5.20 10.44 15.28
N ASN A 41 -5.10 11.36 14.32
CA ASN A 41 -5.81 11.29 13.04
C ASN A 41 -5.23 10.17 12.16
N THR A 42 -6.11 9.48 11.44
CA THR A 42 -5.79 8.30 10.61
C THR A 42 -6.46 8.31 9.23
N ASN A 43 -7.12 9.41 8.83
CA ASN A 43 -7.81 9.51 7.54
C ASN A 43 -6.89 9.27 6.34
N ALA A 44 -5.66 9.80 6.36
CA ALA A 44 -4.69 9.58 5.29
C ALA A 44 -4.25 8.12 5.24
N VAL A 45 -3.94 7.52 6.40
CA VAL A 45 -3.53 6.11 6.50
C VAL A 45 -4.64 5.17 5.99
N TYR A 46 -5.88 5.40 6.42
CA TYR A 46 -7.05 4.63 5.99
C TYR A 46 -7.28 4.77 4.49
N GLY A 47 -7.30 6.01 3.98
CA GLY A 47 -7.52 6.27 2.56
C GLY A 47 -6.41 5.71 1.68
N PHE A 48 -5.15 5.83 2.11
CA PHE A 48 -3.99 5.25 1.42
C PHE A 48 -4.11 3.75 1.31
N THR A 49 -4.34 3.07 2.44
CA THR A 49 -4.51 1.60 2.48
C THR A 49 -5.69 1.18 1.61
N ALA A 50 -6.79 1.91 1.63
CA ALA A 50 -7.95 1.61 0.80
C ALA A 50 -7.66 1.78 -0.71
N MET A 51 -6.91 2.80 -1.10
CA MET A 51 -6.47 2.98 -2.48
C MET A 51 -5.54 1.85 -2.91
N LEU A 52 -4.53 1.52 -2.09
CA LEU A 52 -3.60 0.42 -2.35
C LEU A 52 -4.33 -0.90 -2.61
N LEU A 53 -5.23 -1.30 -1.71
CA LEU A 53 -6.02 -2.53 -1.86
C LEU A 53 -6.86 -2.54 -3.13
N THR A 54 -7.41 -1.39 -3.52
CA THR A 54 -8.18 -1.25 -4.76
C THR A 54 -7.27 -1.48 -5.97
N MET A 55 -6.07 -0.91 -5.96
CA MET A 55 -5.11 -1.07 -7.05
C MET A 55 -4.53 -2.48 -7.12
N ILE A 56 -4.24 -3.13 -5.99
CA ILE A 56 -3.82 -4.54 -5.98
C ILE A 56 -4.89 -5.42 -6.63
N ARG A 57 -6.17 -5.23 -6.25
CA ARG A 57 -7.28 -6.00 -6.83
C ARG A 57 -7.47 -5.74 -8.33
N GLN A 58 -7.42 -4.48 -8.76
CA GLN A 58 -7.70 -4.09 -10.16
C GLN A 58 -6.53 -4.38 -11.09
N GLN A 59 -5.30 -4.09 -10.66
CA GLN A 59 -4.10 -4.19 -11.47
C GLN A 59 -3.42 -5.54 -11.35
N ARG A 60 -3.79 -6.37 -10.36
CA ARG A 60 -3.22 -7.70 -10.08
C ARG A 60 -1.68 -7.73 -10.20
N PRO A 61 -0.94 -6.83 -9.53
CA PRO A 61 0.51 -6.77 -9.65
C PRO A 61 1.16 -8.01 -9.02
N THR A 62 2.30 -8.43 -9.54
CA THR A 62 3.17 -9.44 -8.90
C THR A 62 4.09 -8.81 -7.85
N HIS A 63 4.43 -7.54 -8.06
CA HIS A 63 5.40 -6.79 -7.27
C HIS A 63 4.81 -5.44 -6.87
N VAL A 64 5.05 -4.99 -5.63
CA VAL A 64 4.54 -3.71 -5.11
C VAL A 64 5.63 -2.99 -4.31
N ALA A 65 5.77 -1.67 -4.53
CA ALA A 65 6.64 -0.81 -3.75
C ALA A 65 6.04 0.58 -3.56
N VAL A 66 6.46 1.27 -2.50
CA VAL A 66 6.04 2.65 -2.21
C VAL A 66 7.27 3.52 -1.98
N ALA A 67 7.34 4.69 -2.62
CA ALA A 67 8.39 5.67 -2.39
C ALA A 67 7.88 6.83 -1.54
N PHE A 68 8.71 7.34 -0.62
CA PHE A 68 8.40 8.51 0.20
C PHE A 68 9.55 9.53 0.09
N ASP A 69 9.22 10.82 0.10
CA ASP A 69 10.17 11.92 0.26
C ASP A 69 10.79 11.88 1.67
N LEU A 70 12.03 12.37 1.76
CA LEU A 70 12.66 12.70 3.04
C LEU A 70 12.58 14.20 3.30
N SER A 71 12.63 14.56 4.59
CA SER A 71 12.86 15.95 4.96
C SER A 71 14.30 16.33 4.65
N GLY A 72 14.50 17.50 4.05
CA GLY A 72 15.81 18.01 3.70
C GLY A 72 15.86 18.64 2.31
N PRO A 73 16.99 19.25 1.94
CA PRO A 73 17.17 19.76 0.60
C PRO A 73 17.30 18.59 -0.39
N THR A 74 16.69 18.77 -1.56
CA THR A 74 16.87 17.94 -2.75
C THR A 74 17.78 18.67 -3.73
N PHE A 75 18.35 17.96 -4.71
CA PHE A 75 19.16 18.60 -5.74
C PHE A 75 18.40 19.74 -6.46
N ARG A 76 17.06 19.64 -6.56
CA ARG A 76 16.19 20.68 -7.13
C ARG A 76 16.19 21.94 -6.28
N SER A 77 16.05 21.80 -4.96
CA SER A 77 16.07 22.93 -4.02
C SER A 77 17.46 23.58 -3.90
N GLU A 78 18.53 22.81 -4.13
CA GLU A 78 19.91 23.32 -4.17
C GLU A 78 20.17 24.11 -5.46
N GLU A 79 19.66 23.66 -6.61
CA GLU A 79 19.77 24.39 -7.89
C GLU A 79 18.86 25.63 -7.92
N TYR A 80 17.66 25.56 -7.33
CA TYR A 80 16.69 26.65 -7.33
C TYR A 80 16.07 26.85 -5.95
N GLY A 81 16.56 27.84 -5.20
CA GLY A 81 16.14 28.08 -3.81
C GLY A 81 14.67 28.47 -3.63
N GLU A 82 13.97 28.87 -4.70
CA GLU A 82 12.52 29.12 -4.66
C GLU A 82 11.69 27.89 -5.09
N TYR A 83 12.32 26.75 -5.35
CA TYR A 83 11.63 25.52 -5.72
C TYR A 83 10.67 25.08 -4.62
N LYS A 84 9.40 24.80 -4.99
CA LYS A 84 8.29 24.47 -4.08
C LYS A 84 8.05 25.55 -2.99
N ALA A 85 8.63 26.75 -3.14
CA ALA A 85 8.37 27.86 -2.23
C ALA A 85 6.91 28.31 -2.33
N GLY A 86 6.30 28.63 -1.18
CA GLY A 86 4.89 29.02 -1.13
C GLY A 86 3.90 27.86 -1.10
N ARG A 87 4.36 26.59 -1.05
CA ARG A 87 3.48 25.48 -0.64
C ARG A 87 2.92 25.76 0.74
N SER A 88 1.62 25.48 0.92
CA SER A 88 0.95 25.66 2.20
C SER A 88 1.61 24.78 3.27
N GLU A 89 1.66 25.26 4.50
CA GLU A 89 2.09 24.44 5.62
C GLU A 89 1.23 23.17 5.69
N THR A 90 1.90 22.05 5.95
CA THR A 90 1.25 20.76 6.14
C THR A 90 0.24 20.86 7.29
N PRO A 91 -1.03 20.49 7.10
CA PRO A 91 -2.04 20.53 8.16
C PRO A 91 -1.58 19.73 9.39
N ALA A 92 -1.83 20.26 10.59
CA ALA A 92 -1.43 19.60 11.83
C ALA A 92 -2.03 18.19 11.96
N GLU A 93 -3.22 17.99 11.41
CA GLU A 93 -3.92 16.71 11.38
C GLU A 93 -3.21 15.66 10.51
N PHE A 94 -2.36 16.07 9.57
CA PHE A 94 -1.57 15.16 8.73
C PHE A 94 -0.28 14.68 9.42
N ALA A 95 0.17 15.38 10.46
CA ALA A 95 1.39 15.03 11.18
C ALA A 95 1.33 13.59 11.73
N GLY A 96 2.41 12.83 11.57
CA GLY A 96 2.50 11.44 12.00
C GLY A 96 1.85 10.42 11.07
N GLN A 97 1.04 10.84 10.09
CA GLN A 97 0.30 9.89 9.24
C GLN A 97 1.19 9.23 8.18
N ILE A 98 2.29 9.86 7.75
CA ILE A 98 3.26 9.22 6.84
C ILE A 98 3.96 8.07 7.57
N GLU A 99 4.41 8.29 8.79
CA GLU A 99 5.09 7.29 9.62
C GLU A 99 4.16 6.11 9.93
N LEU A 100 2.88 6.37 10.21
CA LEU A 100 1.88 5.33 10.36
C LEU A 100 1.62 4.57 9.05
N THR A 101 1.64 5.26 7.90
CA THR A 101 1.50 4.60 6.59
C THR A 101 2.68 3.67 6.32
N VAL A 102 3.92 4.09 6.64
CA VAL A 102 5.11 3.24 6.53
C VAL A 102 4.95 1.99 7.40
N LYS A 103 4.51 2.12 8.66
CA LYS A 103 4.23 0.96 9.54
C LYS A 103 3.19 0.01 8.95
N VAL A 104 2.15 0.54 8.30
CA VAL A 104 1.17 -0.30 7.60
C VAL A 104 1.84 -1.03 6.43
N MET A 105 2.68 -0.37 5.63
CA MET A 105 3.39 -1.05 4.54
C MET A 105 4.32 -2.15 5.07
N GLU A 106 5.02 -1.89 6.18
CA GLU A 106 5.87 -2.86 6.88
C GLU A 106 5.08 -4.09 7.31
N ALA A 107 3.93 -3.90 7.98
CA ALA A 107 3.05 -4.99 8.39
C ALA A 107 2.47 -5.76 7.20
N LEU A 108 2.33 -5.11 6.04
CA LEU A 108 1.87 -5.73 4.80
C LEU A 108 2.99 -6.39 3.99
N GLY A 109 4.25 -6.34 4.45
CA GLY A 109 5.40 -6.87 3.72
C GLY A 109 5.73 -6.09 2.43
N ILE A 110 5.30 -4.83 2.32
CA ILE A 110 5.53 -3.99 1.14
C ILE A 110 6.73 -3.08 1.40
N PRO A 111 7.80 -3.13 0.58
CA PRO A 111 8.97 -2.28 0.77
C PRO A 111 8.63 -0.81 0.55
N THR A 112 9.05 0.02 1.51
CA THR A 112 9.04 1.47 1.41
C THR A 112 10.44 2.00 1.16
N LEU A 113 10.61 2.84 0.15
CA LEU A 113 11.91 3.40 -0.24
C LEU A 113 11.95 4.91 0.03
N THR A 114 13.11 5.36 0.47
CA THR A 114 13.47 6.76 0.63
C THR A 114 14.92 6.94 0.20
N LEU A 115 15.29 8.13 -0.27
CA LEU A 115 16.67 8.42 -0.66
C LEU A 115 17.00 9.89 -0.40
N GLU A 116 18.08 10.15 0.33
CA GLU A 116 18.51 11.52 0.62
C GLU A 116 18.90 12.26 -0.67
N GLY A 117 18.52 13.54 -0.76
CA GLY A 117 18.82 14.40 -1.92
C GLY A 117 17.89 14.22 -3.12
N TYR A 118 17.00 13.23 -3.09
CA TYR A 118 16.05 12.91 -4.17
C TYR A 118 14.62 12.85 -3.66
N GLU A 119 13.68 12.95 -4.60
CA GLU A 119 12.25 12.93 -4.30
C GLU A 119 11.65 11.55 -4.61
N ALA A 120 10.46 11.28 -4.07
CA ALA A 120 9.76 10.00 -4.24
C ALA A 120 9.49 9.68 -5.71
N ASP A 121 9.22 10.71 -6.52
CA ASP A 121 8.99 10.61 -7.96
C ASP A 121 10.23 10.13 -8.74
N ASP A 122 11.44 10.51 -8.32
CA ASP A 122 12.71 10.01 -8.89
C ASP A 122 12.90 8.52 -8.57
N ILE A 123 12.56 8.09 -7.35
CA ILE A 123 12.59 6.66 -6.97
C ILE A 123 11.57 5.88 -7.81
N VAL A 124 10.35 6.39 -7.95
CA VAL A 124 9.29 5.81 -8.78
C VAL A 124 9.74 5.68 -10.24
N ALA A 125 10.35 6.73 -10.79
CA ALA A 125 10.86 6.78 -12.15
C ALA A 125 12.02 5.80 -12.39
N THR A 126 12.89 5.62 -11.39
CA THR A 126 13.97 4.63 -11.42
C THR A 126 13.41 3.20 -11.36
N LEU A 127 12.44 2.93 -10.50
CA LEU A 127 11.84 1.60 -10.39
C LEU A 127 11.04 1.21 -11.64
N SER A 128 10.32 2.15 -12.25
CA SER A 128 9.62 1.89 -13.52
C SER A 128 10.62 1.60 -14.66
N ALA A 129 11.72 2.35 -14.74
CA ALA A 129 12.79 2.08 -15.72
C ALA A 129 13.42 0.70 -15.52
N ARG A 130 13.76 0.32 -14.27
CA ARG A 130 14.30 -1.01 -13.95
C ARG A 130 13.34 -2.13 -14.34
N ALA A 131 12.04 -1.95 -14.11
CA ALA A 131 11.01 -2.91 -14.52
C ALA A 131 10.96 -3.06 -16.06
N GLU A 132 10.99 -1.94 -16.80
CA GLU A 132 11.03 -1.97 -18.28
C GLU A 132 12.27 -2.70 -18.81
N GLU A 133 13.45 -2.45 -18.22
CA GLU A 133 14.70 -3.12 -18.56
C GLU A 133 14.67 -4.63 -18.30
N ALA A 134 13.99 -5.05 -17.23
CA ALA A 134 13.73 -6.46 -16.92
C ALA A 134 12.65 -7.09 -17.82
N GLY A 135 12.02 -6.32 -18.72
CA GLY A 135 10.94 -6.76 -19.59
C GLY A 135 9.58 -6.86 -18.90
N TRP A 136 9.43 -6.26 -17.71
CA TRP A 136 8.21 -6.27 -16.91
C TRP A 136 7.29 -5.11 -17.32
N GLU A 137 6.03 -5.20 -16.92
CA GLU A 137 5.12 -4.06 -16.96
C GLU A 137 5.24 -3.23 -15.68
N ALA A 138 5.18 -1.90 -15.79
CA ALA A 138 5.13 -1.00 -14.65
C ALA A 138 3.81 -0.23 -14.61
N VAL A 139 3.21 -0.17 -13.42
CA VAL A 139 2.03 0.63 -13.12
C VAL A 139 2.43 1.66 -12.08
N VAL A 140 2.62 2.89 -12.52
CA VAL A 140 3.00 4.02 -11.68
C VAL A 140 1.74 4.68 -11.15
N VAL A 141 1.67 4.91 -9.84
CA VAL A 141 0.54 5.61 -9.21
C VAL A 141 1.06 6.92 -8.65
N SER A 142 0.74 8.03 -9.31
CA SER A 142 1.07 9.36 -8.81
C SER A 142 -0.05 10.34 -9.09
N GLY A 143 -0.20 11.28 -8.16
CA GLY A 143 -1.06 12.43 -8.29
C GLY A 143 -0.41 13.60 -9.00
N ASP A 144 0.87 13.50 -9.31
CA ASP A 144 1.65 14.50 -10.04
C ASP A 144 1.55 14.26 -11.55
N ARG A 145 1.57 15.34 -12.31
CA ARG A 145 1.59 15.29 -13.77
C ARG A 145 2.99 15.03 -14.32
N ASP A 146 4.03 15.23 -13.52
CA ASP A 146 5.40 14.92 -13.94
C ASP A 146 5.58 13.43 -14.22
N ALA A 147 4.82 12.57 -13.54
CA ALA A 147 4.77 11.14 -13.82
C ALA A 147 4.34 10.82 -15.26
N PHE A 148 3.67 11.73 -15.99
CA PHE A 148 3.29 11.48 -17.40
C PHE A 148 4.52 11.23 -18.27
N GLN A 149 5.69 11.77 -17.93
CA GLN A 149 6.93 11.51 -18.68
C GLN A 149 7.38 10.04 -18.63
N LEU A 150 6.82 9.25 -17.71
CA LEU A 150 7.12 7.83 -17.54
C LEU A 150 6.25 6.94 -18.43
N ILE A 151 5.17 7.45 -19.03
CA ILE A 151 4.26 6.64 -19.86
C ILE A 151 5.00 6.11 -21.09
N SER A 152 4.92 4.80 -21.30
CA SER A 152 5.57 4.08 -22.39
C SER A 152 4.68 2.91 -22.87
N GLU A 153 5.20 2.06 -23.75
CA GLU A 153 4.53 0.80 -24.12
C GLU A 153 4.42 -0.19 -22.94
N ARG A 154 5.32 -0.10 -21.95
CA ARG A 154 5.37 -0.99 -20.77
C ARG A 154 5.01 -0.31 -19.47
N THR A 155 4.95 1.02 -19.44
CA THR A 155 4.61 1.80 -18.24
C THR A 155 3.29 2.52 -18.41
N THR A 156 2.35 2.23 -17.51
CA THR A 156 1.07 2.93 -17.39
C THR A 156 1.07 3.81 -16.14
N VAL A 157 0.56 5.04 -16.24
CA VAL A 157 0.35 5.91 -15.08
C VAL A 157 -1.11 5.89 -14.66
N LEU A 158 -1.40 5.59 -13.40
CA LEU A 158 -2.71 5.76 -12.80
C LEU A 158 -2.75 7.13 -12.11
N TYR A 159 -3.61 8.01 -12.63
CA TYR A 159 -3.70 9.40 -12.17
C TYR A 159 -5.04 9.63 -11.46
N PRO A 160 -5.09 9.61 -10.11
CA PRO A 160 -6.32 9.82 -9.37
C PRO A 160 -6.86 11.22 -9.65
N LYS A 161 -8.11 11.32 -10.14
CA LYS A 161 -8.74 12.62 -10.41
C LYS A 161 -9.56 13.13 -9.23
N LYS A 162 -10.30 12.23 -8.56
CA LYS A 162 -11.15 12.56 -7.40
C LYS A 162 -11.36 11.32 -6.52
N GLY A 163 -11.28 11.51 -5.20
CA GLY A 163 -11.56 10.48 -4.22
C GLY A 163 -10.52 9.36 -4.17
N VAL A 164 -10.87 8.27 -3.50
CA VAL A 164 -10.00 7.12 -3.19
C VAL A 164 -10.38 5.84 -3.95
N SER A 165 -11.42 5.87 -4.79
CA SER A 165 -12.03 4.67 -5.39
C SER A 165 -11.93 4.56 -6.90
N ASP A 166 -11.66 5.67 -7.61
CA ASP A 166 -11.49 5.69 -9.07
C ASP A 166 -10.16 6.34 -9.44
N ILE A 167 -9.22 5.50 -9.89
CA ILE A 167 -7.86 5.90 -10.27
C ILE A 167 -7.66 5.51 -11.74
N PRO A 168 -8.18 6.32 -12.68
CA PRO A 168 -8.17 5.95 -14.09
C PRO A 168 -6.74 5.95 -14.66
N PRO A 169 -6.46 5.10 -15.65
CA PRO A 169 -5.20 5.17 -16.38
C PRO A 169 -5.11 6.48 -17.18
N MET A 170 -3.90 7.02 -17.26
CA MET A 170 -3.48 8.04 -18.19
C MET A 170 -2.54 7.37 -19.19
N ASP A 171 -3.02 7.15 -20.41
CA ASP A 171 -2.25 6.60 -21.51
C ASP A 171 -1.72 7.71 -22.44
N ALA A 172 -0.90 7.32 -23.43
CA ALA A 172 -0.30 8.25 -24.38
C ALA A 172 -1.35 9.04 -25.18
N ASP A 173 -2.47 8.41 -25.54
CA ASP A 173 -3.55 9.04 -26.29
C ASP A 173 -4.27 10.10 -25.45
N ALA A 174 -4.52 9.82 -24.17
CA ALA A 174 -5.12 10.77 -23.24
C ALA A 174 -4.20 11.97 -22.99
N VAL A 175 -2.89 11.75 -22.88
CA VAL A 175 -1.90 12.85 -22.79
C VAL A 175 -1.93 13.69 -24.07
N MET A 176 -1.84 13.07 -25.24
CA MET A 176 -1.87 13.75 -26.53
C MET A 176 -3.16 14.56 -26.73
N ALA A 177 -4.32 13.96 -26.44
CA ALA A 177 -5.61 14.62 -26.60
C ALA A 177 -5.77 15.84 -25.68
N LYS A 178 -5.22 15.77 -24.46
CA LYS A 178 -5.36 16.83 -23.46
C LYS A 178 -4.30 17.93 -23.58
N TYR A 179 -3.05 17.57 -23.90
CA TYR A 179 -1.90 18.46 -23.83
C TYR A 179 -1.29 18.78 -25.20
N GLY A 180 -1.65 18.03 -26.24
CA GLY A 180 -1.17 18.26 -27.61
C GLY A 180 0.28 17.83 -27.85
N VAL A 181 0.86 17.05 -26.92
CA VAL A 181 2.23 16.54 -26.97
C VAL A 181 2.26 15.06 -26.58
N ALA A 182 3.28 14.34 -27.03
CA ALA A 182 3.53 12.98 -26.56
C ALA A 182 3.99 12.99 -25.08
N PRO A 183 3.82 11.89 -24.31
CA PRO A 183 4.26 11.81 -22.93
C PRO A 183 5.72 12.19 -22.70
N ALA A 184 6.63 11.72 -23.57
CA ALA A 184 8.05 12.06 -23.53
C ALA A 184 8.34 13.58 -23.67
N GLN A 185 7.43 14.33 -24.28
CA GLN A 185 7.52 15.79 -24.46
C GLN A 185 6.72 16.57 -23.42
N TYR A 186 6.04 15.91 -22.47
CA TYR A 186 5.31 16.60 -21.42
C TYR A 186 6.23 17.48 -20.55
N PRO A 187 7.45 17.06 -20.15
CA PRO A 187 8.37 17.93 -19.40
C PRO A 187 8.77 19.19 -20.18
N GLU A 188 8.89 19.09 -21.51
CA GLU A 188 9.20 20.24 -22.39
C GLU A 188 8.05 21.24 -22.43
N LEU A 189 6.82 20.73 -22.48
CA LEU A 189 5.61 21.54 -22.40
C LEU A 189 5.55 22.25 -21.04
N ALA A 190 5.76 21.51 -19.95
CA ALA A 190 5.73 22.04 -18.60
C ALA A 190 6.81 23.11 -18.37
N ALA A 191 8.02 22.91 -18.90
CA ALA A 191 9.10 23.89 -18.82
C ALA A 191 8.75 25.25 -19.46
N LEU A 192 8.03 25.23 -20.60
CA LEU A 192 7.57 26.44 -21.30
C LEU A 192 6.39 27.12 -20.61
N VAL A 193 5.45 26.34 -20.06
CA VAL A 193 4.21 26.84 -19.45
C VAL A 193 4.41 27.27 -18.00
N GLY A 194 5.33 26.63 -17.29
CA GLY A 194 5.56 26.78 -15.86
C GLY A 194 4.63 25.91 -15.00
N GLU A 195 5.03 25.76 -13.74
CA GLU A 195 4.42 24.86 -12.78
C GLU A 195 4.25 25.57 -11.43
N ALA A 196 3.04 26.04 -11.17
CA ALA A 196 2.73 26.81 -9.97
C ALA A 196 2.90 26.00 -8.67
N ALA A 197 2.65 24.68 -8.69
CA ALA A 197 2.78 23.82 -7.50
C ALA A 197 4.25 23.69 -7.02
N ASP A 198 5.18 23.88 -7.95
CA ASP A 198 6.62 23.78 -7.74
C ASP A 198 7.31 25.14 -7.81
N ASN A 199 6.52 26.21 -7.91
CA ASN A 199 6.99 27.58 -8.06
C ASN A 199 8.00 27.77 -9.22
N LEU A 200 7.77 27.07 -10.33
CA LEU A 200 8.55 27.19 -11.57
C LEU A 200 7.84 28.16 -12.52
N PRO A 201 8.29 29.42 -12.64
CA PRO A 201 7.67 30.36 -13.58
C PRO A 201 7.95 29.92 -15.03
N GLY A 202 6.89 29.89 -15.83
CA GLY A 202 6.99 29.66 -17.28
C GLY A 202 7.14 30.96 -18.06
N VAL A 203 7.07 30.85 -19.39
CA VAL A 203 7.15 32.02 -20.27
C VAL A 203 5.84 32.83 -20.19
N PRO A 204 5.89 34.13 -19.86
CA PRO A 204 4.70 34.96 -19.74
C PRO A 204 3.81 34.94 -20.99
N GLY A 205 2.54 34.60 -20.79
CA GLY A 205 1.54 34.53 -21.86
C GLY A 205 1.63 33.30 -22.76
N VAL A 206 2.52 32.35 -22.48
CA VAL A 206 2.63 31.07 -23.20
C VAL A 206 1.88 29.99 -22.42
N GLY A 207 0.64 29.71 -22.85
CA GLY A 207 -0.13 28.58 -22.33
C GLY A 207 0.15 27.27 -23.09
N PRO A 208 -0.44 26.14 -22.63
CA PRO A 208 -0.22 24.81 -23.20
C PRO A 208 -0.40 24.74 -24.72
N GLY A 209 -1.41 25.41 -25.27
CA GLY A 209 -1.65 25.40 -26.72
C GLY A 209 -0.55 26.09 -27.54
N PHE A 210 0.10 27.13 -27.01
CA PHE A 210 1.22 27.79 -27.70
C PHE A 210 2.49 26.95 -27.58
N ALA A 211 2.78 26.44 -26.37
CA ALA A 211 3.94 25.58 -26.13
C ALA A 211 3.87 24.31 -27.00
N ALA A 212 2.74 23.58 -27.00
CA ALA A 212 2.56 22.39 -27.84
C ALA A 212 2.71 22.69 -29.34
N LYS A 213 2.21 23.85 -29.81
CA LYS A 213 2.40 24.28 -31.20
C LYS A 213 3.87 24.48 -31.53
N TRP A 214 4.64 25.13 -30.65
CA TRP A 214 6.07 25.37 -30.87
C TRP A 214 6.87 24.08 -30.85
N LEU A 215 6.62 23.20 -29.88
CA LEU A 215 7.26 21.88 -29.82
C LEU A 215 6.97 21.09 -31.10
N LYS A 216 5.71 21.04 -31.55
CA LYS A 216 5.38 20.39 -32.82
C LYS A 216 6.06 21.02 -34.04
N GLN A 217 6.19 22.35 -34.07
CA GLN A 217 6.76 23.07 -35.20
C GLN A 217 8.28 22.89 -35.29
N TYR A 218 8.97 22.87 -34.15
CA TYR A 218 10.43 22.84 -34.07
C TYR A 218 10.99 21.49 -33.61
N GLY A 219 10.14 20.49 -33.41
CA GLY A 219 10.49 19.12 -33.02
C GLY A 219 10.39 18.89 -31.52
N ASP A 220 11.24 19.59 -30.76
CA ASP A 220 11.42 19.46 -29.32
C ASP A 220 11.79 20.82 -28.69
N LEU A 221 12.05 20.82 -27.39
CA LEU A 221 12.45 22.04 -26.69
C LEU A 221 13.76 22.63 -27.23
N ASP A 222 14.76 21.82 -27.53
CA ASP A 222 16.04 22.30 -28.07
C ASP A 222 15.85 23.00 -29.42
N GLY A 223 14.98 22.45 -30.27
CA GLY A 223 14.54 23.05 -31.52
C GLY A 223 13.83 24.39 -31.30
N VAL A 224 12.93 24.49 -30.31
CA VAL A 224 12.28 25.76 -29.93
C VAL A 224 13.30 26.80 -29.49
N LEU A 225 14.28 26.41 -28.67
CA LEU A 225 15.32 27.29 -28.16
C LEU A 225 16.27 27.76 -29.28
N ALA A 226 16.65 26.87 -30.20
CA ALA A 226 17.50 27.20 -31.35
C ALA A 226 16.83 28.19 -32.32
N HIS A 227 15.52 28.08 -32.50
CA HIS A 227 14.72 28.92 -33.39
C HIS A 227 13.96 30.03 -32.65
N ALA A 228 14.33 30.34 -31.40
CA ALA A 228 13.65 31.35 -30.59
C ALA A 228 13.64 32.73 -31.26
N HIS A 229 14.59 33.02 -32.15
CA HIS A 229 14.67 34.26 -32.93
C HIS A 229 13.60 34.35 -34.04
N GLU A 230 13.06 33.23 -34.50
CA GLU A 230 12.02 33.16 -35.55
C GLU A 230 10.60 33.32 -34.97
N ILE A 231 10.44 33.11 -33.67
CA ILE A 231 9.16 33.25 -32.98
C ILE A 231 8.88 34.74 -32.75
N THR A 232 7.96 35.32 -33.52
CA THR A 232 7.69 36.76 -33.51
C THR A 232 6.57 37.17 -32.53
N GLY A 233 6.46 38.48 -32.28
CA GLY A 233 5.45 39.09 -31.42
C GLY A 233 5.73 38.95 -29.92
N LYS A 234 4.82 39.47 -29.09
CA LYS A 234 5.00 39.58 -27.63
C LYS A 234 5.37 38.27 -26.92
N LYS A 235 4.82 37.14 -27.38
CA LYS A 235 5.13 35.83 -26.79
C LYS A 235 6.55 35.35 -27.14
N GLY A 236 7.01 35.67 -28.35
CA GLY A 236 8.38 35.38 -28.77
C GLY A 236 9.40 36.28 -28.09
N GLU A 237 9.06 37.55 -27.85
CA GLU A 237 9.84 38.44 -27.00
C GLU A 237 9.98 37.88 -25.58
N ALA A 238 8.86 37.51 -24.95
CA ALA A 238 8.87 36.87 -23.64
C ALA A 238 9.69 35.56 -23.63
N LEU A 239 9.56 34.71 -24.65
CA LEU A 239 10.37 33.48 -24.74
C LEU A 239 11.87 33.79 -24.73
N ARG A 240 12.31 34.80 -25.50
CA ARG A 240 13.73 35.20 -25.55
C ARG A 240 14.24 35.79 -24.24
N GLU A 241 13.39 36.51 -23.52
CA GLU A 241 13.72 37.07 -22.19
C GLU A 241 13.81 35.97 -21.11
N HIS A 242 13.13 34.85 -21.28
CA HIS A 242 13.00 33.78 -20.28
C HIS A 242 13.66 32.44 -20.69
N LEU A 243 14.61 32.44 -21.64
CA LEU A 243 15.23 31.19 -22.11
C LEU A 243 15.94 30.40 -21.00
N GLU A 244 16.63 31.09 -20.10
CA GLU A 244 17.33 30.43 -18.98
C GLU A 244 16.35 29.82 -17.96
N ASP A 245 15.21 30.48 -17.72
CA ASP A 245 14.14 29.93 -16.87
C ASP A 245 13.60 28.63 -17.46
N VAL A 246 13.32 28.61 -18.77
CA VAL A 246 12.83 27.40 -19.46
C VAL A 246 13.86 26.27 -19.40
N ARG A 247 15.14 26.57 -19.61
CA ARG A 247 16.22 25.57 -19.50
C ARG A 247 16.32 25.00 -18.09
N ARG A 248 16.25 25.86 -17.07
CA ARG A 248 16.23 25.45 -15.65
C ARG A 248 15.01 24.59 -15.36
N ASN A 249 13.81 25.03 -15.72
CA ASN A 249 12.57 24.29 -15.48
C ASN A 249 12.64 22.88 -16.13
N ARG A 250 13.18 22.77 -17.36
CA ARG A 250 13.35 21.47 -18.02
C ARG A 250 14.29 20.53 -17.28
N ARG A 251 15.36 21.06 -16.66
CA ARG A 251 16.27 20.24 -15.84
C ARG A 251 15.59 19.82 -14.54
N LEU A 252 14.90 20.75 -13.88
CA LEU A 252 14.25 20.48 -12.60
C LEU A 252 13.09 19.50 -12.72
N ASN A 253 12.25 19.59 -13.75
CA ASN A 253 11.13 18.65 -13.94
C ASN A 253 11.50 17.31 -14.60
N ALA A 254 12.78 17.12 -14.94
CA ALA A 254 13.28 15.82 -15.37
C ALA A 254 13.35 14.89 -14.17
N LEU A 255 12.66 13.75 -14.23
CA LEU A 255 12.80 12.70 -13.22
C LEU A 255 14.10 11.93 -13.45
N VAL A 256 14.81 11.62 -12.36
CA VAL A 256 15.99 10.77 -12.39
C VAL A 256 15.54 9.31 -12.49
N ARG A 257 16.14 8.55 -13.42
CA ARG A 257 15.69 7.19 -13.78
C ARG A 257 16.71 6.10 -13.48
N ASP A 258 17.87 6.47 -12.95
CA ASP A 258 19.04 5.62 -12.78
C ASP A 258 19.64 5.73 -11.36
N LEU A 259 18.81 6.00 -10.36
CA LEU A 259 19.26 6.04 -8.96
C LEU A 259 19.80 4.68 -8.50
N ASP A 260 20.82 4.72 -7.64
CA ASP A 260 21.34 3.54 -6.96
C ASP A 260 20.49 3.21 -5.72
N LEU A 261 19.43 2.43 -5.94
CA LEU A 261 18.51 1.99 -4.88
C LEU A 261 19.00 0.70 -4.21
N PRO A 262 18.84 0.56 -2.87
CA PRO A 262 19.44 -0.51 -2.08
C PRO A 262 18.79 -1.89 -2.26
N ILE A 263 17.65 -1.96 -2.96
CA ILE A 263 16.89 -3.20 -3.18
C ILE A 263 16.62 -3.43 -4.67
N GLY A 264 16.58 -4.70 -5.05
CA GLY A 264 16.18 -5.14 -6.39
C GLY A 264 14.68 -5.35 -6.52
N LEU A 265 14.21 -5.56 -7.76
CA LEU A 265 12.79 -5.75 -8.06
C LEU A 265 12.17 -6.96 -7.34
N GLU A 266 12.91 -8.07 -7.23
CA GLU A 266 12.44 -9.29 -6.56
C GLU A 266 12.10 -9.09 -5.07
N ALA A 267 12.74 -8.13 -4.39
CA ALA A 267 12.42 -7.79 -3.00
C ALA A 267 11.05 -7.13 -2.84
N MET A 268 10.39 -6.80 -3.95
CA MET A 268 9.07 -6.16 -3.99
C MET A 268 7.96 -7.18 -4.25
N ARG A 269 8.27 -8.49 -4.26
CA ARG A 269 7.29 -9.53 -4.54
C ARG A 269 6.15 -9.47 -3.53
N LEU A 270 4.92 -9.48 -4.04
CA LEU A 270 3.75 -9.44 -3.18
C LEU A 270 3.53 -10.82 -2.55
N GLU A 271 3.58 -10.88 -1.22
CA GLU A 271 3.37 -12.08 -0.43
C GLU A 271 2.20 -11.92 0.54
N MET A 272 1.71 -13.02 1.10
CA MET A 272 0.66 -12.96 2.11
C MET A 272 1.24 -12.32 3.38
N PRO A 273 0.65 -11.23 3.91
CA PRO A 273 1.18 -10.58 5.09
C PRO A 273 1.00 -11.45 6.33
N GLU A 274 1.93 -11.32 7.27
CA GLU A 274 1.84 -11.99 8.56
C GLU A 274 0.63 -11.49 9.34
N ARG A 275 -0.14 -12.43 9.88
CA ARG A 275 -1.46 -12.11 10.44
C ARG A 275 -1.38 -11.29 11.72
N GLU A 276 -0.48 -11.66 12.63
CA GLU A 276 -0.32 -11.05 13.95
C GLU A 276 0.11 -9.57 13.86
N PRO A 277 1.18 -9.19 13.13
CA PRO A 277 1.57 -7.78 12.98
C PRO A 277 0.46 -6.89 12.38
N VAL A 278 -0.28 -7.42 11.40
CA VAL A 278 -1.42 -6.71 10.79
C VAL A 278 -2.55 -6.53 11.80
N GLU A 279 -2.91 -7.58 12.55
CA GLU A 279 -3.98 -7.52 13.54
C GLU A 279 -3.65 -6.53 14.66
N GLU A 280 -2.45 -6.61 15.25
CA GLU A 280 -2.00 -5.68 16.31
C GLU A 280 -2.03 -4.22 15.87
N LEU A 281 -1.44 -3.91 14.70
CA LEU A 281 -1.40 -2.55 14.19
C LEU A 281 -2.81 -2.04 13.85
N PHE A 282 -3.65 -2.87 13.24
CA PHE A 282 -5.00 -2.46 12.85
C PHE A 282 -5.94 -2.36 14.05
N ASP A 283 -5.67 -3.05 15.16
CA ASP A 283 -6.37 -2.82 16.43
C ASP A 283 -6.01 -1.45 17.01
N ALA A 284 -4.71 -1.12 17.05
CA ALA A 284 -4.24 0.18 17.51
C ALA A 284 -4.79 1.35 16.66
N LEU A 285 -4.92 1.14 15.35
CA LEU A 285 -5.52 2.12 14.42
C LEU A 285 -7.06 2.06 14.38
N GLN A 286 -7.70 1.10 15.06
CA GLN A 286 -9.15 0.86 15.06
C GLN A 286 -9.73 0.56 13.65
N PHE A 287 -8.96 -0.13 12.82
CA PHE A 287 -9.18 -0.39 11.40
C PHE A 287 -9.89 -1.73 11.11
N ASN A 288 -10.95 -2.03 11.86
CA ASN A 288 -11.62 -3.34 11.83
C ASN A 288 -12.08 -3.77 10.42
N ARG A 289 -12.76 -2.88 9.67
CA ARG A 289 -13.33 -3.22 8.35
C ARG A 289 -12.27 -3.36 7.25
N ILE A 290 -11.23 -2.54 7.29
CA ILE A 290 -10.20 -2.57 6.26
C ILE A 290 -9.25 -3.76 6.47
N ARG A 291 -9.11 -4.24 7.71
CA ARG A 291 -8.37 -5.47 8.05
C ARG A 291 -8.91 -6.69 7.31
N GLU A 292 -10.21 -6.93 7.37
CA GLU A 292 -10.86 -8.04 6.66
C GLU A 292 -10.58 -7.96 5.15
N ARG A 293 -10.62 -6.74 4.60
CA ARG A 293 -10.37 -6.47 3.19
C ARG A 293 -8.91 -6.67 2.78
N VAL A 294 -7.95 -6.48 3.69
CA VAL A 294 -6.52 -6.80 3.44
C VAL A 294 -6.40 -8.30 3.14
N PHE A 295 -6.84 -9.15 4.05
CA PHE A 295 -6.70 -10.60 3.88
C PHE A 295 -7.52 -11.14 2.71
N GLU A 296 -8.68 -10.56 2.42
CA GLU A 296 -9.46 -10.86 1.21
C GLU A 296 -8.65 -10.57 -0.06
N VAL A 297 -8.15 -9.33 -0.22
CA VAL A 297 -7.42 -8.91 -1.44
C VAL A 297 -6.10 -9.67 -1.62
N PHE A 298 -5.35 -9.85 -0.54
CA PHE A 298 -4.09 -10.61 -0.59
C PHE A 298 -4.34 -12.10 -0.81
N GLY A 299 -5.41 -12.67 -0.25
CA GLY A 299 -5.86 -14.04 -0.54
C GLY A 299 -6.28 -14.24 -1.99
N GLU A 300 -7.03 -13.30 -2.56
CA GLU A 300 -7.37 -13.32 -4.00
C GLU A 300 -6.12 -13.24 -4.89
N ARG A 301 -5.09 -12.51 -4.46
CA ARG A 301 -3.92 -12.22 -5.30
C ARG A 301 -2.79 -13.24 -5.17
N VAL A 302 -2.47 -13.64 -3.94
CA VAL A 302 -1.35 -14.52 -3.60
C VAL A 302 -1.84 -15.95 -3.37
N GLY A 303 -3.10 -16.15 -2.98
CA GLY A 303 -3.70 -17.47 -2.73
C GLY A 303 -3.91 -18.34 -3.97
N GLU A 304 -3.66 -17.82 -5.18
CA GLU A 304 -3.54 -18.66 -6.39
C GLU A 304 -2.18 -19.42 -6.42
N ASP A 305 -1.16 -18.97 -5.68
CA ASP A 305 0.20 -19.55 -5.63
C ASP A 305 0.67 -19.94 -4.20
N ALA A 306 -0.11 -19.64 -3.16
CA ALA A 306 0.23 -20.02 -1.80
C ALA A 306 -0.02 -21.53 -1.59
N PRO A 307 0.97 -22.33 -1.15
CA PRO A 307 0.66 -23.64 -0.62
C PRO A 307 -0.38 -23.45 0.49
N PRO A 308 -1.43 -24.32 0.57
CA PRO A 308 -2.38 -24.22 1.67
C PRO A 308 -1.59 -24.20 2.97
N PRO A 309 -2.02 -23.42 3.98
CA PRO A 309 -1.35 -23.45 5.27
C PRO A 309 -1.19 -24.92 5.66
N GLU A 310 0.01 -25.32 6.09
CA GLU A 310 0.18 -26.56 6.82
C GLU A 310 -0.62 -26.40 8.11
N VAL A 311 -1.93 -26.67 8.00
CA VAL A 311 -2.76 -26.97 9.14
C VAL A 311 -2.19 -28.30 9.60
N GLU A 312 -1.35 -28.29 10.63
CA GLU A 312 -1.12 -29.51 11.41
C GLU A 312 -2.52 -30.07 11.68
N ALA A 313 -2.80 -31.26 11.14
CA ALA A 313 -4.11 -31.84 11.25
C ALA A 313 -4.47 -31.85 12.73
N ALA A 314 -5.59 -31.20 13.09
CA ALA A 314 -6.06 -31.23 14.46
C ALA A 314 -6.09 -32.70 14.90
N PRO A 315 -5.54 -33.02 16.09
CA PRO A 315 -5.49 -34.40 16.52
C PRO A 315 -6.91 -34.98 16.58
N GLU A 316 -7.05 -36.28 16.31
CA GLU A 316 -8.36 -36.91 16.40
C GLU A 316 -8.89 -36.82 17.83
N PHE A 317 -10.10 -36.26 17.97
CA PHE A 317 -10.77 -36.14 19.26
C PHE A 317 -11.62 -37.38 19.53
N THR A 318 -11.50 -37.90 20.74
CA THR A 318 -12.40 -38.91 21.29
C THR A 318 -13.27 -38.29 22.38
N GLU A 319 -14.53 -38.71 22.48
CA GLU A 319 -15.43 -38.26 23.52
C GLU A 319 -15.28 -39.16 24.75
N ALA A 320 -14.97 -38.56 25.89
CA ALA A 320 -14.87 -39.26 27.17
C ALA A 320 -16.26 -39.57 27.69
N THR A 321 -16.54 -40.86 27.91
CA THR A 321 -17.82 -41.32 28.47
C THR A 321 -17.68 -41.80 29.92
N THR A 322 -16.45 -42.06 30.37
CA THR A 322 -16.13 -42.54 31.71
C THR A 322 -14.89 -41.86 32.29
N ALA A 323 -14.77 -41.88 33.62
CA ALA A 323 -13.58 -41.38 34.32
C ALA A 323 -12.29 -42.17 33.98
N GLU A 324 -12.41 -43.41 33.50
CA GLU A 324 -11.28 -44.21 33.04
C GLU A 324 -10.73 -43.72 31.70
N ASP A 325 -11.58 -43.20 30.82
CA ASP A 325 -11.18 -42.59 29.54
C ASP A 325 -10.25 -41.40 29.78
N VAL A 326 -10.64 -40.52 30.72
CA VAL A 326 -9.84 -39.34 31.13
C VAL A 326 -8.51 -39.76 31.74
N ARG A 327 -8.51 -40.70 32.68
CA ARG A 327 -7.27 -41.19 33.31
C ARG A 327 -6.34 -41.88 32.31
N SER A 328 -6.89 -42.64 31.37
CA SER A 328 -6.11 -43.35 30.35
C SER A 328 -5.45 -42.37 29.37
N PHE A 329 -6.18 -41.33 28.94
CA PHE A 329 -5.63 -40.28 28.10
C PHE A 329 -4.48 -39.53 28.80
N LEU A 330 -4.69 -39.12 30.05
CA LEU A 330 -3.65 -38.43 30.83
C LEU A 330 -2.43 -39.31 31.11
N ALA A 331 -2.62 -40.61 31.31
CA ALA A 331 -1.51 -41.55 31.46
C ALA A 331 -0.74 -41.75 30.15
N ALA A 332 -1.43 -41.73 29.00
CA ALA A 332 -0.80 -41.82 27.68
C ALA A 332 0.01 -40.57 27.34
N GLU A 333 -0.44 -39.39 27.78
CA GLU A 333 0.22 -38.09 27.59
C GLU A 333 1.13 -37.70 28.76
N ALA A 334 1.46 -38.65 29.65
CA ALA A 334 2.25 -38.36 30.84
C ALA A 334 3.65 -37.85 30.49
N GLY A 335 3.95 -36.62 30.88
CA GLY A 335 5.22 -35.95 30.62
C GLY A 335 5.20 -34.99 29.42
N ASN A 336 4.10 -34.95 28.67
CA ASN A 336 3.87 -33.99 27.58
C ASN A 336 3.15 -32.73 28.09
N LEU A 337 3.30 -31.62 27.37
CA LEU A 337 2.45 -30.45 27.58
C LEU A 337 1.09 -30.69 26.96
N LEU A 338 0.03 -30.48 27.74
CA LEU A 338 -1.34 -30.59 27.28
C LEU A 338 -1.93 -29.20 27.06
N GLY A 339 -2.56 -29.01 25.89
CA GLY A 339 -3.49 -27.92 25.67
C GLY A 339 -4.80 -28.20 26.41
N VAL A 340 -5.36 -27.17 27.04
CA VAL A 340 -6.69 -27.25 27.68
C VAL A 340 -7.58 -26.19 27.07
N HIS A 341 -8.72 -26.61 26.53
CA HIS A 341 -9.77 -25.74 26.04
C HIS A 341 -11.02 -25.94 26.89
N VAL A 342 -11.70 -24.86 27.26
CA VAL A 342 -12.97 -24.93 27.99
C VAL A 342 -14.06 -24.41 27.07
N ASP A 343 -14.97 -25.29 26.70
CA ASP A 343 -16.17 -24.91 25.96
C ASP A 343 -17.13 -24.23 26.92
N VAL A 344 -17.57 -23.02 26.56
CA VAL A 344 -18.50 -22.25 27.37
C VAL A 344 -19.78 -21.95 26.59
N GLU A 345 -20.93 -22.22 27.19
CA GLU A 345 -22.19 -21.66 26.74
C GLU A 345 -22.26 -20.20 27.22
N GLY A 346 -22.23 -19.27 26.27
CA GLY A 346 -22.16 -17.84 26.57
C GLY A 346 -23.36 -17.33 27.39
N PRO A 347 -23.20 -16.25 28.16
CA PRO A 347 -24.32 -15.63 28.86
C PRO A 347 -25.35 -15.09 27.84
N ALA A 348 -26.62 -14.99 28.25
CA ALA A 348 -27.66 -14.35 27.43
C ALA A 348 -27.17 -12.94 26.98
N LEU A 349 -26.90 -12.80 25.68
CA LEU A 349 -26.41 -11.54 25.10
C LEU A 349 -27.41 -10.42 25.38
N LEU A 350 -26.93 -9.23 25.76
CA LEU A 350 -27.79 -8.05 25.79
C LEU A 350 -28.28 -7.78 24.36
N PRO A 351 -29.61 -7.69 24.11
CA PRO A 351 -30.18 -7.66 22.75
C PRO A 351 -29.76 -6.44 21.90
N ARG A 352 -29.00 -5.48 22.45
CA ARG A 352 -28.51 -4.28 21.75
C ARG A 352 -27.00 -4.17 21.59
N ARG A 353 -26.21 -5.06 22.20
CA ARG A 353 -24.75 -5.15 21.95
C ARG A 353 -24.38 -6.62 21.95
N LYS A 354 -23.86 -7.11 20.81
CA LYS A 354 -23.25 -8.45 20.68
C LYS A 354 -21.91 -8.54 21.45
N VAL A 355 -21.84 -7.98 22.64
CA VAL A 355 -20.64 -7.92 23.47
C VAL A 355 -21.01 -8.47 24.85
N PRO A 356 -20.35 -9.53 25.33
CA PRO A 356 -20.55 -10.05 26.69
C PRO A 356 -20.33 -8.96 27.74
N VAL A 357 -21.03 -9.02 28.87
CA VAL A 357 -20.75 -8.12 29.99
C VAL A 357 -19.36 -8.46 30.55
N PRO A 358 -18.48 -7.49 30.81
CA PRO A 358 -17.19 -7.76 31.45
C PRO A 358 -17.39 -8.53 32.76
N GLY A 359 -16.78 -9.71 32.88
CA GLY A 359 -16.90 -10.60 34.04
C GLY A 359 -17.94 -11.73 33.90
N THR A 360 -18.72 -11.80 32.81
CA THR A 360 -19.59 -12.94 32.52
C THR A 360 -18.94 -13.85 31.47
N PHE A 361 -18.28 -14.93 31.91
CA PHE A 361 -17.51 -15.84 31.06
C PHE A 361 -18.32 -17.01 30.47
N GLY A 362 -19.64 -17.00 30.64
CA GLY A 362 -20.51 -18.13 30.27
C GLY A 362 -20.46 -19.26 31.30
N THR A 363 -21.22 -20.32 31.05
CA THR A 363 -21.21 -21.56 31.83
C THR A 363 -20.34 -22.58 31.09
N PRO A 364 -19.33 -23.19 31.71
CA PRO A 364 -18.59 -24.29 31.09
C PRO A 364 -19.54 -25.45 30.75
N VAL A 365 -19.56 -25.85 29.49
CA VAL A 365 -20.36 -26.96 28.95
C VAL A 365 -19.50 -28.11 28.44
N GLY A 366 -18.18 -27.91 28.37
CA GLY A 366 -17.24 -28.95 27.99
C GLY A 366 -15.80 -28.58 28.30
N VAL A 367 -14.91 -29.58 28.31
CA VAL A 367 -13.46 -29.40 28.41
C VAL A 367 -12.79 -30.31 27.38
N ALA A 368 -11.90 -29.73 26.57
CA ALA A 368 -11.04 -30.47 25.66
C ALA A 368 -9.61 -30.49 26.18
N LEU A 369 -9.00 -31.68 26.23
CA LEU A 369 -7.59 -31.91 26.52
C LEU A 369 -6.89 -32.32 25.23
N VAL A 370 -5.80 -31.66 24.88
CA VAL A 370 -5.14 -31.79 23.58
C VAL A 370 -3.66 -32.14 23.78
N GLY A 371 -3.26 -33.33 23.34
CA GLY A 371 -1.86 -33.73 23.20
C GLY A 371 -1.34 -33.49 21.78
N GLU A 372 -0.10 -33.90 21.51
CA GLU A 372 0.56 -33.68 20.21
C GLU A 372 -0.14 -34.42 19.05
N HIS A 373 -0.79 -35.56 19.34
CA HIS A 373 -1.38 -36.44 18.31
C HIS A 373 -2.80 -36.92 18.61
N ALA A 374 -3.33 -36.62 19.81
CA ALA A 374 -4.67 -37.04 20.22
C ALA A 374 -5.38 -35.95 21.04
N GLY A 375 -6.69 -35.88 20.88
CA GLY A 375 -7.57 -35.03 21.68
C GLY A 375 -8.58 -35.86 22.47
N LEU A 376 -8.95 -35.37 23.65
CA LEU A 376 -10.06 -35.90 24.44
C LEU A 376 -11.03 -34.77 24.77
N HIS A 377 -12.30 -34.96 24.44
CA HIS A 377 -13.36 -34.02 24.80
C HIS A 377 -14.23 -34.60 25.91
N VAL A 378 -14.54 -33.78 26.90
CA VAL A 378 -15.40 -34.11 28.04
C VAL A 378 -16.60 -33.17 28.02
N THR A 379 -17.76 -33.70 27.66
CA THR A 379 -19.03 -32.95 27.73
C THR A 379 -19.47 -32.79 29.19
N LEU A 380 -19.72 -31.54 29.60
CA LEU A 380 -20.22 -31.17 30.94
C LEU A 380 -21.71 -30.79 30.93
N ASP A 381 -22.36 -30.76 29.76
CA ASP A 381 -23.77 -30.42 29.58
C ASP A 381 -24.73 -31.51 30.09
N GLY A 382 -25.55 -31.19 31.10
CA GLY A 382 -26.64 -32.04 31.59
C GLY A 382 -27.01 -31.80 33.06
N ASP A 383 -28.24 -32.20 33.47
CA ASP A 383 -28.81 -32.01 34.83
C ASP A 383 -27.99 -32.69 35.97
N ALA A 384 -26.96 -33.46 35.62
CA ALA A 384 -25.86 -33.90 36.48
C ALA A 384 -24.77 -34.56 35.61
N PRO A 385 -23.65 -33.89 35.28
CA PRO A 385 -22.50 -34.57 34.68
C PRO A 385 -22.01 -35.66 35.65
N ASP A 386 -21.53 -36.80 35.14
CA ASP A 386 -21.05 -37.91 35.98
C ASP A 386 -20.03 -37.36 36.99
N PRO A 387 -20.32 -37.38 38.30
CA PRO A 387 -19.43 -36.82 39.32
C PRO A 387 -18.03 -37.44 39.29
N ALA A 388 -17.90 -38.69 38.85
CA ALA A 388 -16.60 -39.35 38.70
C ALA A 388 -15.80 -38.80 37.51
N LEU A 389 -16.47 -38.43 36.42
CA LEU A 389 -15.87 -37.83 35.23
C LEU A 389 -15.37 -36.41 35.54
N VAL A 390 -16.19 -35.61 36.21
CA VAL A 390 -15.82 -34.25 36.66
C VAL A 390 -14.68 -34.30 37.67
N ALA A 391 -14.69 -35.25 38.61
CA ALA A 391 -13.61 -35.41 39.58
C ALA A 391 -12.28 -35.76 38.89
N ALA A 392 -12.29 -36.63 37.87
CA ALA A 392 -11.08 -36.99 37.12
C ALA A 392 -10.49 -35.79 36.36
N VAL A 393 -11.32 -34.93 35.77
CA VAL A 393 -10.86 -33.68 35.13
C VAL A 393 -10.28 -32.70 36.15
N ARG A 394 -10.92 -32.53 37.31
CA ARG A 394 -10.40 -31.65 38.37
C ARG A 394 -9.07 -32.12 38.95
N GLU A 395 -8.94 -33.42 39.18
CA GLU A 395 -7.68 -34.04 39.60
C GLU A 395 -6.56 -33.76 38.57
N ALA A 396 -6.89 -33.83 37.29
CA ALA A 396 -5.95 -33.52 36.20
C ALA A 396 -5.52 -32.05 36.15
N LEU A 397 -6.42 -31.12 36.46
CA LEU A 397 -6.17 -29.68 36.46
C LEU A 397 -5.51 -29.16 37.74
N GLY A 398 -5.25 -30.03 38.72
CA GLY A 398 -4.49 -29.70 39.93
C GLY A 398 -5.28 -28.98 41.03
N GLU A 399 -6.61 -28.95 40.95
CA GLU A 399 -7.47 -28.48 42.05
C GLU A 399 -7.81 -29.65 42.99
N GLY A 400 -6.91 -29.91 43.93
CA GLY A 400 -7.14 -30.77 45.11
C GLY A 400 -7.69 -29.99 46.30
#